data_AF-A0A661ANU7-F1
#
_entry.id   AF-A0A661ANU7-F1
#
_cell.length_a   1.000
_cell.length_b   1.000
_cell.length_c   1.000
_cell.angle_alpha   90.00
_cell.angle_beta   90.00
_cell.angle_gamma   90.00
#
_symmetry.space_group_name_H-M   'P 1'
#
loop_
_entity.id
_entity.type
_entity.pdbx_description
1 polymer ?
#
loop_
_entity_poly.entity_id
_entity_poly.type
_entity_poly.pdbx_seq_one_letter_code
_entity_poly.pdbx_strand_id
1 'polypeptide(L)'
;GEIEKLVNDFVNTELSLPEWAEVHFPELFSLRMKSISWVIKQKIDMEDLLPEMEEFFKGVSDGLKKKKAELLAENLYFAATLVVKVSFNILNLSKWENISESGLEKIASFSLEDYKTLLRFEDIREELKKDLMELTKAVTFLEISFILATWYEEESIDLIPQKEHELAFFLRDNAQLYGAIAKELGLWRESFSEPEYFFPLPEQELVEEMEMADAGLEDYLKNLLEEE
;
A
#
# COMPACT_ATOMS: atom_id res chain seq x y z
N GLY A 1 8.94 18.81 10.75
CA GLY A 1 8.76 18.79 9.26
C GLY A 1 7.27 18.81 8.90
N GLU A 2 6.91 18.83 7.60
CA GLU A 2 5.49 18.79 7.16
C GLU A 2 4.76 17.53 7.70
N ILE A 3 5.40 16.36 7.62
CA ILE A 3 4.88 15.09 8.18
C ILE A 3 4.67 15.16 9.70
N GLU A 4 5.63 15.72 10.43
CA GLU A 4 5.53 15.87 11.89
C GLU A 4 4.34 16.74 12.32
N LYS A 5 4.04 17.78 11.52
CA LYS A 5 2.85 18.59 11.77
C LYS A 5 1.57 17.77 11.57
N LEU A 6 1.50 16.96 10.51
CA LEU A 6 0.36 16.10 10.25
C LEU A 6 0.19 15.03 11.33
N VAL A 7 1.27 14.37 11.75
CA VAL A 7 1.20 13.37 12.82
C VAL A 7 0.74 14.00 14.14
N ASN A 8 1.29 15.17 14.50
CA ASN A 8 0.84 15.88 15.71
C ASN A 8 -0.62 16.31 15.60
N ASP A 9 -1.08 16.73 14.42
CA ASP A 9 -2.48 17.05 14.19
C ASP A 9 -3.37 15.81 14.40
N PHE A 10 -2.99 14.65 13.83
CA PHE A 10 -3.69 13.38 14.04
C PHE A 10 -3.72 12.99 15.53
N VAL A 11 -2.61 13.10 16.25
CA VAL A 11 -2.56 12.73 17.68
C VAL A 11 -3.53 13.58 18.51
N ASN A 12 -3.67 14.87 18.19
CA ASN A 12 -4.44 15.83 18.97
C ASN A 12 -5.88 16.08 18.48
N THR A 13 -6.24 15.60 17.29
CA THR A 13 -7.61 15.77 16.75
C THR A 13 -8.62 14.83 17.41
N GLU A 14 -9.90 15.20 17.36
CA GLU A 14 -11.03 14.35 17.73
C GLU A 14 -11.51 13.46 16.56
N LEU A 15 -11.03 13.73 15.35
CA LEU A 15 -11.35 12.92 14.18
C LEU A 15 -10.79 11.50 14.33
N SER A 16 -11.54 10.52 13.83
CA SER A 16 -11.01 9.18 13.65
C SER A 16 -9.92 9.17 12.57
N LEU A 17 -9.02 8.18 12.60
CA LEU A 17 -7.95 8.08 11.59
C LEU A 17 -8.47 8.10 10.13
N PRO A 18 -9.55 7.37 9.77
CA PRO A 18 -10.11 7.46 8.42
C PRO A 18 -10.56 8.88 8.07
N GLU A 19 -11.33 9.54 8.94
CA GLU A 19 -11.82 10.91 8.68
C GLU A 19 -10.68 11.92 8.55
N TRP A 20 -9.67 11.81 9.42
CA TRP A 20 -8.49 12.64 9.38
C TRP A 20 -7.71 12.42 8.06
N ALA A 21 -7.49 11.17 7.67
CA ALA A 21 -6.76 10.84 6.45
C ALA A 21 -7.49 11.32 5.19
N GLU A 22 -8.83 11.28 5.16
CA GLU A 22 -9.63 11.85 4.07
C GLU A 22 -9.45 13.36 3.94
N VAL A 23 -9.54 14.08 5.06
CA VAL A 23 -9.37 15.55 5.09
C VAL A 23 -7.99 15.94 4.59
N HIS A 24 -6.96 15.16 4.96
CA HIS A 24 -5.57 15.44 4.63
C HIS A 24 -5.04 14.70 3.40
N PHE A 25 -5.91 14.02 2.64
CA PHE A 25 -5.49 13.25 1.46
C PHE A 25 -4.75 14.12 0.42
N PRO A 26 -5.16 15.36 0.11
CA PRO A 26 -4.41 16.21 -0.82
C PRO A 26 -2.97 16.51 -0.36
N GLU A 27 -2.77 16.78 0.93
CA GLU A 27 -1.45 17.01 1.50
C GLU A 27 -0.61 15.73 1.52
N LEU A 28 -1.19 14.60 1.92
CA LEU A 28 -0.52 13.30 1.94
C LEU A 28 -0.10 12.87 0.52
N PHE A 29 -0.97 13.06 -0.47
CA PHE A 29 -0.65 12.82 -1.87
C PHE A 29 0.53 13.70 -2.33
N SER A 30 0.53 14.98 -1.98
CA SER A 30 1.62 15.89 -2.33
C SER A 30 2.96 15.46 -1.70
N LEU A 31 2.94 14.99 -0.45
CA LEU A 31 4.10 14.44 0.23
C LEU A 31 4.62 13.16 -0.44
N ARG A 32 3.71 12.27 -0.89
CA ARG A 32 4.05 11.09 -1.67
C ARG A 32 4.78 11.48 -2.96
N MET A 33 4.25 12.46 -3.70
CA MET A 33 4.87 12.91 -4.95
C MET A 33 6.25 13.53 -4.75
N LYS A 34 6.44 14.31 -3.67
CA LYS A 34 7.76 14.79 -3.24
C LYS A 34 8.71 13.63 -2.92
N SER A 35 8.21 12.61 -2.23
CA SER A 35 9.00 11.43 -1.83
C SER A 35 9.43 10.61 -3.04
N ILE A 36 8.53 10.36 -4.00
CA ILE A 36 8.83 9.70 -5.27
C ILE A 36 9.91 10.47 -6.04
N SER A 37 9.74 11.80 -6.18
CA SER A 37 10.75 12.64 -6.83
C SER A 37 12.12 12.57 -6.14
N TRP A 38 12.13 12.55 -4.81
CA TRP A 38 13.36 12.40 -4.03
C TRP A 38 14.02 11.03 -4.24
N VAL A 39 13.27 9.93 -4.19
CA VAL A 39 13.77 8.56 -4.44
C VAL A 39 14.43 8.46 -5.81
N ILE A 40 13.76 8.97 -6.85
CA ILE A 40 14.31 8.97 -8.23
C ILE A 40 15.57 9.83 -8.29
N LYS A 41 15.58 11.01 -7.65
CA LYS A 41 16.76 11.91 -7.61
C LYS A 41 17.95 11.25 -6.94
N GLN A 42 17.72 10.48 -5.87
CA GLN A 42 18.77 9.73 -5.17
C GLN A 42 19.22 8.47 -5.92
N LYS A 43 18.51 8.07 -6.98
CA LYS A 43 18.74 6.83 -7.72
C LYS A 43 18.79 5.62 -6.79
N ILE A 44 17.88 5.60 -5.82
CA ILE A 44 17.74 4.47 -4.91
C ILE A 44 17.23 3.29 -5.74
N ASP A 45 18.00 2.20 -5.75
CA ASP A 45 17.54 0.95 -6.31
C ASP A 45 16.51 0.34 -5.36
N MET A 46 15.28 0.25 -5.84
CA MET A 46 14.19 -0.30 -5.04
C MET A 46 14.29 -1.82 -4.95
N GLU A 47 14.94 -2.51 -5.89
CA GLU A 47 15.16 -3.95 -5.77
C GLU A 47 16.07 -4.27 -4.57
N ASP A 48 17.08 -3.43 -4.33
CA ASP A 48 17.96 -3.52 -3.16
C ASP A 48 17.25 -3.08 -1.87
N LEU A 49 16.35 -2.08 -1.95
CA LEU A 49 15.66 -1.54 -0.77
C LEU A 49 14.55 -2.45 -0.24
N LEU A 50 13.88 -3.22 -1.11
CA LEU A 50 12.71 -4.01 -0.73
C LEU A 50 13.00 -5.06 0.36
N PRO A 51 14.11 -5.82 0.32
CA PRO A 51 14.52 -6.69 1.43
C PRO A 51 14.80 -5.92 2.73
N GLU A 52 15.45 -4.76 2.65
CA GLU A 52 15.73 -3.92 3.82
C GLU A 52 14.43 -3.39 4.46
N MET A 53 13.43 -3.05 3.63
CA MET A 53 12.11 -2.64 4.11
C MET A 53 11.40 -3.77 4.87
N GLU A 54 11.49 -5.01 4.37
CA GLU A 54 10.88 -6.15 5.06
C GLU A 54 11.52 -6.37 6.45
N GLU A 55 12.85 -6.30 6.54
CA GLU A 55 13.57 -6.42 7.82
C GLU A 55 13.21 -5.27 8.77
N PHE A 56 13.16 -4.03 8.25
CA PHE A 56 12.77 -2.85 9.01
C PHE A 56 11.38 -3.02 9.63
N PHE A 57 10.37 -3.36 8.82
CA PHE A 57 9.00 -3.51 9.32
C PHE A 57 8.82 -4.71 10.25
N LYS A 58 9.63 -5.75 10.09
CA LYS A 58 9.70 -6.84 11.07
C LYS A 58 10.22 -6.33 12.43
N GLY A 59 11.28 -5.51 12.42
CA GLY A 59 11.81 -4.87 13.63
C GLY A 59 10.76 -4.00 14.35
N VAL A 60 10.05 -3.17 13.59
CA VAL A 60 8.95 -2.33 14.13
C VAL A 60 7.83 -3.21 14.70
N SER A 61 7.41 -4.27 13.99
CA SER A 61 6.40 -5.22 14.49
C SER A 61 6.82 -5.88 15.81
N ASP A 62 8.08 -6.32 15.93
CA ASP A 62 8.60 -6.92 17.15
C ASP A 62 8.70 -5.90 18.31
N GLY A 63 8.97 -4.64 18.01
CA GLY A 63 8.89 -3.52 18.97
C GLY A 63 7.47 -3.31 19.51
N LEU A 64 6.48 -3.25 18.61
CA LEU A 64 5.07 -3.09 18.95
C LEU A 64 4.53 -4.25 19.80
N LYS A 65 4.94 -5.49 19.53
CA LYS A 65 4.59 -6.66 20.37
C LYS A 65 5.07 -6.49 21.81
N LYS A 66 6.28 -5.94 22.02
CA LYS A 66 6.79 -5.67 23.38
C LYS A 66 5.96 -4.62 24.12
N LYS A 67 5.33 -3.70 23.39
CA LYS A 67 4.36 -2.72 23.91
C LYS A 67 2.96 -3.27 24.12
N LYS A 68 2.73 -4.56 23.82
CA LYS A 68 1.42 -5.23 23.86
C LYS A 68 0.42 -4.70 22.82
N ALA A 69 0.90 -4.04 21.76
CA ALA A 69 0.11 -3.61 20.61
C ALA A 69 0.07 -4.72 19.54
N GLU A 70 -0.36 -5.93 19.93
CA GLU A 70 -0.24 -7.16 19.12
C GLU A 70 -1.00 -7.06 17.79
N LEU A 71 -2.24 -6.57 17.84
CA LEU A 71 -3.07 -6.41 16.64
C LEU A 71 -2.45 -5.42 15.64
N LEU A 72 -1.89 -4.30 16.15
CA LEU A 72 -1.19 -3.33 15.32
C LEU A 72 0.09 -3.93 14.71
N ALA A 73 0.84 -4.71 15.49
CA ALA A 73 2.06 -5.36 15.03
C ALA A 73 1.80 -6.39 13.91
N GLU A 74 0.74 -7.17 14.03
CA GLU A 74 0.33 -8.17 13.03
C GLU A 74 -0.14 -7.49 11.73
N ASN A 75 -1.01 -6.49 11.85
CA ASN A 75 -1.51 -5.75 10.70
C ASN A 75 -0.39 -4.99 9.98
N LEU A 76 0.53 -4.37 10.74
CA LEU A 76 1.72 -3.70 10.18
C LEU A 76 2.53 -4.65 9.31
N TYR A 77 2.87 -5.82 9.86
CA TYR A 77 3.68 -6.81 9.15
C TYR A 77 2.96 -7.32 7.90
N PHE A 78 1.66 -7.65 8.01
CA PHE A 78 0.83 -8.04 6.87
C PHE A 78 0.86 -7.00 5.74
N ALA A 79 0.63 -5.73 6.05
CA ALA A 79 0.60 -4.69 5.04
C ALA A 79 1.97 -4.39 4.44
N ALA A 80 3.04 -4.44 5.24
CA ALA A 80 4.40 -4.27 4.75
C ALA A 80 4.75 -5.37 3.73
N THR A 81 4.46 -6.64 4.05
CA THR A 81 4.64 -7.76 3.11
C THR A 81 3.85 -7.54 1.82
N LEU A 82 2.62 -7.03 1.93
CA LEU A 82 1.76 -6.79 0.78
C LEU A 82 2.31 -5.65 -0.11
N VAL A 83 2.75 -4.55 0.49
CA VAL A 83 3.38 -3.43 -0.23
C VAL A 83 4.64 -3.88 -0.96
N VAL A 84 5.48 -4.70 -0.31
CA VAL A 84 6.67 -5.27 -0.92
C VAL A 84 6.31 -6.08 -2.17
N LYS A 85 5.32 -7.01 -2.06
CA LYS A 85 4.88 -7.86 -3.18
C LYS A 85 4.36 -7.08 -4.39
N VAL A 86 3.60 -6.01 -4.16
CA VAL A 86 3.04 -5.19 -5.25
C VAL A 86 4.13 -4.29 -5.86
N SER A 87 5.01 -3.73 -5.03
CA SER A 87 6.04 -2.78 -5.46
C SER A 87 7.06 -3.40 -6.42
N PHE A 88 7.38 -4.70 -6.26
CA PHE A 88 8.25 -5.43 -7.18
C PHE A 88 7.78 -5.42 -8.65
N ASN A 89 6.48 -5.32 -8.92
CA ASN A 89 5.96 -5.30 -10.30
C ASN A 89 5.86 -3.89 -10.89
N ILE A 90 5.74 -2.87 -10.04
CA ILE A 90 5.57 -1.47 -10.49
C ILE A 90 6.93 -0.83 -10.77
N LEU A 91 7.95 -1.20 -10.00
CA LEU A 91 9.23 -0.52 -9.95
C LEU A 91 10.24 -1.09 -10.94
N ASN A 92 9.92 -1.04 -12.24
CA ASN A 92 10.98 -1.09 -13.25
C ASN A 92 11.61 0.31 -13.38
N LEU A 93 12.47 0.65 -12.42
CA LEU A 93 13.09 1.97 -12.28
C LEU A 93 14.02 2.35 -13.45
N SER A 94 14.44 1.40 -14.27
CA SER A 94 15.20 1.68 -15.51
C SER A 94 14.47 2.66 -16.44
N LYS A 95 13.14 2.76 -16.35
CA LYS A 95 12.33 3.72 -17.11
C LYS A 95 12.39 5.16 -16.55
N TRP A 96 12.85 5.33 -15.31
CA TRP A 96 12.87 6.61 -14.59
C TRP A 96 14.25 7.28 -14.58
N GLU A 97 15.31 6.53 -14.91
CA GLU A 97 16.70 7.03 -14.92
C GLU A 97 16.96 8.22 -15.87
N ASN A 98 16.07 8.42 -16.83
CA ASN A 98 16.19 9.46 -17.87
C ASN A 98 15.33 10.71 -17.62
N ILE A 99 14.68 10.83 -16.46
CA ILE A 99 13.90 12.02 -16.13
C ILE A 99 14.85 13.19 -15.83
N SER A 100 14.66 14.32 -16.51
CA SER A 100 15.45 15.53 -16.27
C SER A 100 15.16 16.12 -14.89
N GLU A 101 16.07 16.95 -14.37
CA GLU A 101 15.85 17.66 -13.09
C GLU A 101 14.56 18.50 -13.11
N SER A 102 14.27 19.17 -14.22
CA SER A 102 12.99 19.88 -14.42
C SER A 102 11.76 18.97 -14.49
N GLY A 103 11.93 17.70 -14.88
CA GLY A 103 10.88 16.68 -14.80
C GLY A 103 10.63 16.24 -13.36
N LEU A 104 11.70 16.06 -12.59
CA LEU A 104 11.62 15.73 -11.16
C LEU A 104 10.96 16.84 -10.34
N GLU A 105 11.25 18.11 -10.65
CA GLU A 105 10.59 19.26 -10.02
C GLU A 105 9.08 19.25 -10.29
N LYS A 106 8.67 18.93 -11.53
CA LYS A 106 7.25 18.80 -11.89
C LYS A 106 6.56 17.66 -11.16
N ILE A 107 7.23 16.51 -11.00
CA ILE A 107 6.73 15.39 -10.20
C ILE A 107 6.54 15.84 -8.75
N ALA A 108 7.54 16.52 -8.16
CA ALA A 108 7.47 16.99 -6.77
C ALA A 108 6.35 18.01 -6.53
N SER A 109 5.96 18.78 -7.55
CA SER A 109 4.85 19.74 -7.48
C SER A 109 3.50 19.17 -7.92
N PHE A 110 3.43 17.90 -8.30
CA PHE A 110 2.22 17.29 -8.86
C PHE A 110 1.15 17.13 -7.78
N SER A 111 0.00 17.80 -7.97
CA SER A 111 -1.08 17.82 -7.00
C SER A 111 -2.12 16.73 -7.24
N LEU A 112 -2.97 16.47 -6.24
CA LEU A 112 -4.09 15.55 -6.39
C LEU A 112 -5.08 15.99 -7.50
N GLU A 113 -5.27 17.30 -7.68
CA GLU A 113 -6.13 17.81 -8.74
C GLU A 113 -5.49 17.64 -10.13
N ASP A 114 -4.16 17.75 -10.24
CA ASP A 114 -3.45 17.41 -11.47
C ASP A 114 -3.61 15.93 -11.81
N TYR A 115 -3.53 15.05 -10.79
CA TYR A 115 -3.75 13.62 -10.96
C TYR A 115 -5.17 13.29 -11.43
N LYS A 116 -6.19 13.84 -10.77
CA LYS A 116 -7.60 13.69 -11.18
C LYS A 116 -7.82 14.22 -12.60
N THR A 117 -7.19 15.33 -12.93
CA THR A 117 -7.28 15.95 -14.26
C THR A 117 -6.65 15.05 -15.32
N LEU A 118 -5.46 14.49 -15.05
CA LEU A 118 -4.81 13.52 -15.91
C LEU A 118 -5.72 12.32 -16.19
N LEU A 119 -6.27 11.69 -15.14
CA LEU A 119 -7.19 10.56 -15.30
C LEU A 119 -8.42 10.91 -16.14
N ARG A 120 -8.91 12.15 -16.10
CA ARG A 120 -10.06 12.58 -16.93
C ARG A 120 -9.72 12.69 -18.41
N PHE A 121 -8.50 13.10 -18.75
CA PHE A 121 -8.07 13.34 -20.12
C PHE A 121 -7.54 12.08 -20.82
N GLU A 122 -7.12 11.08 -20.07
CA GLU A 122 -6.73 9.78 -20.62
C GLU A 122 -7.98 9.02 -21.14
N ASP A 123 -7.85 8.45 -22.33
CA ASP A 123 -8.87 7.59 -22.97
C ASP A 123 -8.86 6.19 -22.35
N ILE A 124 -9.03 6.15 -21.03
CA ILE A 124 -9.14 4.91 -20.24
C ILE A 124 -10.56 4.75 -19.72
N ARG A 125 -10.96 3.49 -19.49
CA ARG A 125 -12.28 3.14 -18.95
C ARG A 125 -12.49 3.78 -17.57
N GLU A 126 -13.72 4.18 -17.27
CA GLU A 126 -14.05 4.85 -15.99
C GLU A 126 -13.81 3.94 -14.78
N GLU A 127 -14.02 2.63 -14.93
CA GLU A 127 -13.70 1.65 -13.89
C GLU A 127 -12.21 1.67 -13.56
N LEU A 128 -11.35 1.70 -14.59
CA LEU A 128 -9.90 1.77 -14.40
C LEU A 128 -9.47 3.10 -13.74
N LYS A 129 -10.14 4.22 -14.04
CA LYS A 129 -9.87 5.51 -13.35
C LYS A 129 -10.18 5.42 -11.86
N LYS A 130 -11.29 4.77 -11.51
CA LYS A 130 -11.70 4.54 -10.13
C LYS A 130 -10.68 3.66 -9.41
N ASP A 131 -10.29 2.55 -10.03
CA ASP A 131 -9.32 1.60 -9.47
C ASP A 131 -7.96 2.28 -9.23
N LEU A 132 -7.47 3.08 -10.18
CA LEU A 132 -6.22 3.83 -10.03
C LEU A 132 -6.28 4.88 -8.90
N MET A 133 -7.43 5.55 -8.74
CA MET A 133 -7.65 6.50 -7.64
C MET A 133 -7.69 5.79 -6.29
N GLU A 134 -8.42 4.67 -6.20
CA GLU A 134 -8.53 3.88 -4.97
C GLU A 134 -7.21 3.22 -4.60
N LEU A 135 -6.46 2.69 -5.58
CA LEU A 135 -5.11 2.16 -5.39
C LEU A 135 -4.17 3.23 -4.83
N THR A 136 -4.17 4.42 -5.46
CA THR A 136 -3.35 5.57 -5.04
C THR A 136 -3.68 6.01 -3.62
N LYS A 137 -4.98 6.08 -3.31
CA LYS A 137 -5.46 6.45 -1.99
C LYS A 137 -5.06 5.43 -0.93
N ALA A 138 -5.30 4.15 -1.20
CA ALA A 138 -4.97 3.06 -0.28
C ALA A 138 -3.47 3.03 0.02
N VAL A 139 -2.60 3.16 -1.00
CA VAL A 139 -1.14 3.19 -0.76
C VAL A 139 -0.69 4.44 0.01
N THR A 140 -1.27 5.61 -0.26
CA THR A 140 -0.99 6.83 0.52
C THR A 140 -1.42 6.70 1.98
N PHE A 141 -2.55 6.04 2.23
CA PHE A 141 -3.04 5.77 3.57
C PHE A 141 -2.20 4.72 4.31
N LEU A 142 -1.65 3.74 3.60
CA LEU A 142 -0.64 2.83 4.15
C LEU A 142 0.64 3.56 4.54
N GLU A 143 1.15 4.46 3.70
CA GLU A 143 2.36 5.23 3.99
C GLU A 143 2.26 6.01 5.29
N ILE A 144 1.16 6.74 5.50
CA ILE A 144 0.97 7.47 6.76
C ILE A 144 0.77 6.53 7.95
N SER A 145 0.11 5.38 7.75
CA SER A 145 -0.06 4.37 8.80
C SER A 145 1.28 3.76 9.22
N PHE A 146 2.19 3.52 8.28
CA PHE A 146 3.55 3.05 8.56
C PHE A 146 4.35 4.08 9.35
N ILE A 147 4.23 5.37 9.01
CA ILE A 147 4.87 6.45 9.77
C ILE A 147 4.32 6.48 11.20
N LEU A 148 2.99 6.46 11.37
CA LEU A 148 2.36 6.48 12.69
C LEU A 148 2.76 5.27 13.54
N ALA A 149 2.75 4.06 12.97
CA ALA A 149 3.12 2.84 13.68
C ALA A 149 4.59 2.85 14.10
N THR A 150 5.47 3.34 13.22
CA THR A 150 6.91 3.48 13.52
C THR A 150 7.12 4.49 14.66
N TRP A 151 6.53 5.68 14.57
CA TRP A 151 6.69 6.69 15.62
C TRP A 151 6.07 6.28 16.94
N TYR A 152 4.97 5.51 16.90
CA TYR A 152 4.39 4.93 18.09
C TYR A 152 5.32 3.90 18.71
N GLU A 153 5.95 3.03 17.91
CA GLU A 153 6.97 2.08 18.38
C GLU A 153 8.17 2.79 19.00
N GLU A 154 8.64 3.87 18.40
CA GLU A 154 9.79 4.65 18.87
C GLU A 154 9.50 5.55 20.09
N GLU A 155 8.26 5.57 20.59
CA GLU A 155 7.81 6.49 21.67
C GLU A 155 7.88 7.98 21.28
N SER A 156 7.96 8.27 19.98
CA SER A 156 7.92 9.63 19.44
C SER A 156 6.50 10.22 19.50
N ILE A 157 5.47 9.36 19.55
CA ILE A 157 4.08 9.73 19.81
C ILE A 157 3.47 8.77 20.85
N ASP A 158 2.49 9.28 21.58
CA ASP A 158 1.66 8.48 22.49
C ASP A 158 0.24 8.39 21.91
N LEU A 159 -0.25 7.16 21.75
CA LEU A 159 -1.58 6.89 21.21
C LEU A 159 -2.48 6.37 22.33
N ILE A 160 -3.64 7.00 22.50
CA ILE A 160 -4.69 6.42 23.33
C ILE A 160 -5.15 5.08 22.73
N PRO A 161 -5.64 4.12 23.54
CA PRO A 161 -5.99 2.78 23.06
C PRO A 161 -6.97 2.76 21.87
N GLN A 162 -7.89 3.73 21.83
CA GLN A 162 -8.80 3.87 20.70
C GLN A 162 -8.07 4.17 19.40
N LYS A 163 -7.12 5.12 19.40
CA LYS A 163 -6.34 5.50 18.21
C LYS A 163 -5.36 4.41 17.78
N GLU A 164 -4.81 3.66 18.73
CA GLU A 164 -4.03 2.45 18.42
C GLU A 164 -4.88 1.43 17.65
N HIS A 165 -6.11 1.19 18.13
CA HIS A 165 -7.03 0.25 17.50
C HIS A 165 -7.49 0.73 16.11
N GLU A 166 -7.80 2.02 15.97
CA GLU A 166 -8.12 2.65 14.69
C GLU A 166 -6.96 2.51 13.70
N LEU A 167 -5.73 2.75 14.14
CA LEU A 167 -4.53 2.58 13.32
C LEU A 167 -4.39 1.12 12.86
N ALA A 168 -4.58 0.15 13.76
CA ALA A 168 -4.48 -1.26 13.40
C ALA A 168 -5.49 -1.66 12.31
N PHE A 169 -6.75 -1.27 12.43
CA PHE A 169 -7.77 -1.60 11.43
C PHE A 169 -7.61 -0.81 10.14
N PHE A 170 -7.32 0.48 10.23
CA PHE A 170 -7.10 1.31 9.05
C PHE A 170 -5.96 0.77 8.18
N LEU A 171 -4.90 0.30 8.82
CA LEU A 171 -3.76 -0.31 8.16
C LEU A 171 -4.18 -1.63 7.47
N ARG A 172 -4.91 -2.52 8.16
CA ARG A 172 -5.46 -3.76 7.58
C ARG A 172 -6.35 -3.49 6.37
N ASP A 173 -7.33 -2.60 6.52
CA ASP A 173 -8.36 -2.35 5.52
C ASP A 173 -7.76 -1.74 4.25
N ASN A 174 -6.84 -0.79 4.39
CA ASN A 174 -6.13 -0.21 3.24
C ASN A 174 -5.17 -1.22 2.60
N ALA A 175 -4.56 -2.14 3.36
CA ALA A 175 -3.72 -3.19 2.80
C ALA A 175 -4.52 -4.19 1.98
N GLN A 176 -5.70 -4.61 2.48
CA GLN A 176 -6.62 -5.47 1.74
C GLN A 176 -7.12 -4.80 0.46
N LEU A 177 -7.54 -3.54 0.54
CA LEU A 177 -7.99 -2.77 -0.63
C LEU A 177 -6.87 -2.60 -1.66
N TYR A 178 -5.69 -2.18 -1.21
CA TYR A 178 -4.52 -2.02 -2.08
C TYR A 178 -4.15 -3.33 -2.77
N GLY A 179 -4.15 -4.45 -2.03
CA GLY A 179 -3.84 -5.77 -2.58
C GLY A 179 -4.88 -6.27 -3.57
N ALA A 180 -6.16 -6.09 -3.27
CA ALA A 180 -7.26 -6.48 -4.15
C ALA A 180 -7.17 -5.73 -5.50
N ILE A 181 -7.07 -4.40 -5.46
CA ILE A 181 -6.96 -3.59 -6.67
C ILE A 181 -5.66 -3.90 -7.42
N ALA A 182 -4.53 -4.04 -6.71
CA ALA A 182 -3.27 -4.41 -7.35
C ALA A 182 -3.37 -5.76 -8.08
N LYS A 183 -4.07 -6.73 -7.50
CA LYS A 183 -4.32 -8.03 -8.15
C LYS A 183 -5.20 -7.88 -9.39
N GLU A 184 -6.29 -7.11 -9.31
CA GLU A 184 -7.18 -6.83 -10.45
C GLU A 184 -6.45 -6.14 -11.62
N LEU A 185 -5.51 -5.25 -11.30
CA LEU A 185 -4.67 -4.55 -12.27
C LEU A 185 -3.48 -5.40 -12.78
N GLY A 186 -3.32 -6.64 -12.32
CA GLY A 186 -2.20 -7.50 -12.70
C GLY A 186 -0.84 -7.05 -12.15
N LEU A 187 -0.84 -6.26 -11.07
CA LEU A 187 0.34 -5.75 -10.37
C LEU A 187 0.81 -6.70 -9.26
N TRP A 188 0.13 -7.83 -9.06
CA TRP A 188 0.46 -8.82 -8.03
C TRP A 188 1.40 -9.91 -8.56
N ARG A 189 2.45 -10.26 -7.81
CA ARG A 189 3.35 -11.36 -8.15
C ARG A 189 2.99 -12.59 -7.30
N GLU A 190 2.69 -13.72 -7.94
CA GLU A 190 2.37 -14.97 -7.23
C GLU A 190 3.63 -15.68 -6.68
N SER A 191 4.82 -15.46 -7.25
CA SER A 191 6.10 -16.02 -6.77
C SER A 191 7.34 -15.18 -7.09
N PHE A 192 8.34 -15.21 -6.21
CA PHE A 192 9.64 -14.51 -6.34
C PHE A 192 10.61 -15.08 -7.40
N SER A 193 10.28 -16.19 -8.06
CA SER A 193 11.06 -16.70 -9.20
C SER A 193 10.75 -15.91 -10.47
N GLU A 194 11.75 -15.66 -11.31
CA GLU A 194 11.52 -15.32 -12.72
C GLU A 194 10.57 -16.37 -13.32
N PRO A 195 9.54 -16.00 -14.09
CA PRO A 195 8.80 -16.97 -14.85
C PRO A 195 9.70 -17.44 -16.01
N GLU A 196 10.54 -18.44 -15.75
CA GLU A 196 10.80 -19.41 -16.81
C GLU A 196 9.46 -20.11 -17.11
N TYR A 197 9.13 -20.19 -18.40
CA TYR A 197 7.94 -20.83 -19.00
C TYR A 197 6.70 -19.96 -19.18
N PHE A 198 6.71 -19.11 -20.22
CA PHE A 198 5.53 -18.95 -21.07
C PHE A 198 5.48 -20.11 -22.08
N PHE A 199 4.95 -21.25 -21.65
CA PHE A 199 4.15 -22.08 -22.55
C PHE A 199 2.71 -21.99 -22.04
N PRO A 200 1.72 -21.79 -22.92
CA PRO A 200 0.33 -21.85 -22.49
C PRO A 200 0.08 -23.23 -21.87
N LEU A 201 -0.42 -23.26 -20.64
CA LEU A 201 -0.94 -24.48 -20.03
C LEU A 201 -1.96 -25.09 -21.02
N PRO A 202 -1.91 -26.41 -21.29
CA PRO A 202 -2.93 -27.07 -22.08
C PRO A 202 -4.32 -26.76 -21.50
N GLU A 203 -5.30 -26.53 -22.37
CA GLU A 203 -6.68 -26.15 -22.01
C GLU A 203 -7.29 -27.02 -20.90
N GLN A 204 -6.89 -28.29 -20.81
CA GLN A 204 -7.29 -29.22 -19.76
C GLN A 204 -6.78 -28.85 -18.36
N GLU A 205 -5.53 -28.43 -18.21
CA GLU A 205 -4.98 -28.03 -16.91
C GLU A 205 -5.61 -26.71 -16.43
N LEU A 206 -5.98 -25.83 -17.36
CA LEU A 206 -6.67 -24.58 -17.06
C LEU A 206 -8.10 -24.82 -16.56
N VAL A 207 -8.79 -25.83 -17.10
CA VAL A 207 -10.12 -26.26 -16.63
C VAL A 207 -10.01 -26.91 -15.25
N GLU A 208 -9.01 -27.77 -15.02
CA GLU A 208 -8.81 -28.42 -13.72
C GLU A 208 -8.51 -27.41 -12.59
N GLU A 209 -7.69 -26.38 -12.85
CA GLU A 209 -7.43 -25.30 -11.90
C GLU A 209 -8.67 -24.44 -11.63
N MET A 210 -9.50 -24.16 -12.65
CA MET A 210 -10.78 -23.47 -12.46
C MET A 210 -11.75 -24.30 -11.60
N GLU A 211 -11.85 -25.61 -11.85
CA GLU A 211 -12.72 -26.51 -11.09
C GLU A 211 -12.26 -26.65 -9.63
N MET A 212 -10.96 -26.64 -9.36
CA MET A 212 -10.40 -26.64 -7.99
C MET A 212 -10.70 -25.34 -7.24
N ALA A 213 -10.62 -24.19 -7.92
CA ALA A 213 -10.96 -22.90 -7.33
C ALA A 213 -12.45 -22.77 -7.01
N ASP A 214 -13.32 -23.26 -7.90
CA ASP A 214 -14.77 -23.29 -7.70
C ASP A 214 -15.16 -24.24 -6.55
N ALA A 215 -14.51 -25.40 -6.45
CA ALA A 215 -14.71 -26.34 -5.34
C ALA A 215 -14.28 -25.74 -3.99
N GLY A 216 -13.17 -25.01 -3.94
CA GLY A 216 -12.72 -24.31 -2.73
C GLY A 216 -13.67 -23.18 -2.29
N LEU A 217 -14.31 -22.52 -3.24
CA LEU A 217 -15.35 -21.50 -2.99
C LEU A 217 -16.64 -22.11 -2.46
N GLU A 218 -17.05 -23.27 -2.98
CA GLU A 218 -18.21 -24.01 -2.47
C GLU A 218 -17.99 -24.51 -1.04
N ASP A 219 -16.81 -25.06 -0.73
CA ASP A 219 -16.47 -25.49 0.63
C ASP A 219 -16.44 -24.32 1.63
N TYR A 220 -15.94 -23.15 1.20
CA TYR A 220 -15.98 -21.93 2.02
C TYR A 220 -17.42 -21.47 2.28
N LEU A 221 -18.26 -21.41 1.24
CA LEU A 221 -19.67 -21.01 1.37
C LEU A 221 -20.48 -21.97 2.23
N LYS A 222 -20.18 -23.28 2.13
CA LYS A 222 -20.85 -24.30 2.93
C LYS A 222 -20.47 -24.19 4.41
N ASN A 223 -19.20 -23.97 4.72
CA ASN A 223 -18.77 -23.73 6.10
C ASN A 223 -19.37 -22.44 6.67
N LEU A 224 -19.55 -21.41 5.83
CA LEU A 224 -20.18 -20.14 6.26
C LEU A 224 -21.67 -20.29 6.59
N LEU A 225 -22.37 -21.22 5.95
CA LEU A 225 -23.81 -21.47 6.12
C LEU A 225 -24.11 -22.52 7.19
N GLU A 226 -23.12 -23.31 7.62
CA GLU A 226 -23.25 -24.29 8.72
C GLU A 226 -22.91 -23.69 10.10
N GLU A 227 -22.45 -22.43 10.16
CA GLU A 227 -22.21 -21.67 11.40
C GLU A 227 -23.38 -20.75 11.85
N GLU A 228 -24.56 -20.83 11.21
CA GLU A 228 -25.85 -20.26 11.68
C GLU A 228 -26.77 -21.30 12.33
#